data_AF-A0A1Q7E9A8-F1
#
_entry.id   AF-A0A1Q7E9A8-F1
#
_cell.length_a   1.000
_cell.length_b   1.000
_cell.length_c   1.000
_cell.angle_alpha   90.00
_cell.angle_beta   90.00
_cell.angle_gamma   90.00
#
_symmetry.space_group_name_H-M   'P 1'
#
loop_
_entity.id
_entity.type
_entity.pdbx_description
1 polymer ?
#
loop_
_entity_poly.entity_id
_entity_poly.type
_entity_poly.pdbx_seq_one_letter_code
_entity_poly.pdbx_strand_id
1 'polypeptide(L)'
;MRLSQREALRQESQPLPQQWVDLLHRSVPATRHLTDAQRLKLLRSSRDLIHTRRWEGAGGFVLTEEIQLTIAAQACLLTLALPGEPFPGVREIVVYPGTFVPRHVRDPRKWLQASEPPSERPVPLEGESWGNGIMVLSWDAVREGARNPGDGSNVVLHEFAHELDFERHLTPPPLDAPVAMLPSVADAEQWRRALADSYQRLCGKIEAHAPSALDAYGATSIAEFFAVATETFFETPIQLAREEPDLYAQLRSLYQQDPAAVA
;
A
#
# COMPACT_ATOMS: atom_id res chain seq x y z
N MET A 1 9.22 16.04 10.77
CA MET A 1 10.20 16.76 11.65
C MET A 1 11.43 15.88 11.72
N ARG A 2 12.61 16.30 11.22
CA ARG A 2 13.80 15.41 11.22
C ARG A 2 14.26 15.21 12.67
N LEU A 3 14.20 13.97 13.15
CA LEU A 3 14.77 13.58 14.44
C LEU A 3 16.25 13.97 14.47
N SER A 4 16.74 14.47 15.60
CA SER A 4 18.17 14.69 15.76
C SER A 4 18.89 13.34 15.68
N GLN A 5 20.16 13.34 15.23
CA GLN A 5 20.96 12.11 15.12
C GLN A 5 21.03 11.31 16.43
N ARG A 6 20.95 12.00 17.58
CA ARG A 6 20.89 11.38 18.91
C ARG A 6 19.55 10.72 19.23
N GLU A 7 18.44 11.28 18.75
CA GLU A 7 17.11 10.69 18.91
C GLU A 7 16.94 9.47 18.01
N ALA A 8 17.42 9.54 16.76
CA ALA A 8 17.44 8.39 15.86
C ALA A 8 18.23 7.20 16.45
N LEU A 9 19.44 7.45 16.99
CA LEU A 9 20.25 6.42 17.64
C LEU A 9 19.61 5.85 18.92
N ARG A 10 18.91 6.69 19.71
CA ARG A 10 18.13 6.23 20.88
C ARG A 10 16.95 5.36 20.47
N GLN A 11 16.28 5.70 19.39
CA GLN A 11 15.13 4.95 18.89
C GLN A 11 15.59 3.61 18.30
N GLU A 12 16.71 3.57 17.59
CA GLU A 12 17.33 2.31 17.11
C GLU A 12 17.76 1.37 18.24
N SER A 13 18.15 1.93 19.39
CA SER A 13 18.60 1.15 20.55
C SER A 13 17.48 0.73 21.50
N GLN A 14 16.25 1.20 21.30
CA GLN A 14 15.10 0.72 22.08
C GLN A 14 14.78 -0.74 21.72
N PRO A 15 14.61 -1.62 22.71
CA PRO A 15 14.25 -3.01 22.47
C PRO A 15 12.88 -3.10 21.81
N LEU A 16 12.76 -3.98 20.82
CA LEU A 16 11.47 -4.37 20.25
C LEU A 16 10.80 -5.39 21.20
N PRO A 17 9.46 -5.39 21.31
CA PRO A 17 8.77 -6.44 22.04
C PRO A 17 9.09 -7.81 21.45
N GLN A 18 9.51 -8.77 22.27
CA GLN A 18 9.96 -10.09 21.79
C GLN A 18 8.90 -10.80 20.95
N GLN A 19 7.63 -10.65 21.33
CA GLN A 19 6.47 -11.24 20.64
C GLN A 19 6.26 -10.73 19.20
N TRP A 20 6.86 -9.60 18.82
CA TRP A 20 6.67 -9.02 17.50
C TRP A 20 7.32 -9.83 16.39
N VAL A 21 8.43 -10.53 16.68
CA VAL A 21 9.08 -11.40 15.70
C VAL A 21 8.15 -12.55 15.33
N ASP A 22 7.61 -13.24 16.35
CA ASP A 22 6.67 -14.35 16.14
C ASP A 22 5.37 -13.89 15.46
N LEU A 23 4.89 -12.69 15.82
CA LEU A 23 3.71 -12.10 15.21
C LEU A 23 3.92 -11.77 13.74
N LEU A 24 5.05 -11.16 13.39
CA LEU A 24 5.40 -10.87 12.01
C LEU A 24 5.44 -12.16 11.16
N HIS A 25 6.11 -13.19 11.67
CA HIS A 25 6.22 -14.47 10.97
C HIS A 25 4.88 -15.16 10.73
N ARG A 26 3.94 -15.07 11.69
CA ARG A 26 2.63 -15.69 11.60
C ARG A 26 1.64 -14.87 10.77
N SER A 27 1.66 -13.55 10.95
CA SER A 27 0.60 -12.67 10.46
C SER A 27 0.95 -11.95 9.16
N VAL A 28 2.22 -11.96 8.72
CA VAL A 28 2.63 -11.29 7.47
C VAL A 28 3.59 -12.15 6.62
N PRO A 29 3.11 -13.23 5.97
CA PRO A 29 3.88 -14.11 5.10
C PRO A 29 4.64 -13.39 3.97
N ALA A 30 4.13 -12.27 3.46
CA ALA A 30 4.78 -11.45 2.43
C ALA A 30 6.22 -11.02 2.83
N THR A 31 6.57 -11.04 4.12
CA THR A 31 7.90 -10.67 4.63
C THR A 31 8.92 -11.82 4.67
N ARG A 32 8.53 -13.03 4.24
CA ARG A 32 9.38 -14.23 4.32
C ARG A 32 10.69 -14.11 3.54
N HIS A 33 10.67 -13.39 2.41
CA HIS A 33 11.84 -13.17 1.56
C HIS A 33 12.90 -12.24 2.19
N LEU A 34 12.57 -11.53 3.27
CA LEU A 34 13.49 -10.61 3.93
C LEU A 34 14.58 -11.35 4.72
N THR A 35 15.79 -10.79 4.74
CA THR A 35 16.85 -11.20 5.68
C THR A 35 16.54 -10.78 7.12
N ASP A 36 17.23 -11.33 8.11
CA ASP A 36 17.02 -10.95 9.52
C ASP A 36 17.29 -9.46 9.79
N ALA A 37 18.29 -8.89 9.11
CA ALA A 37 18.57 -7.46 9.20
C ALA A 37 17.41 -6.61 8.62
N GLN A 38 16.83 -7.05 7.50
CA GLN A 38 15.67 -6.41 6.89
C GLN A 38 14.41 -6.57 7.76
N ARG A 39 14.17 -7.74 8.35
CA ARG A 39 13.05 -7.95 9.29
C ARG A 39 13.19 -7.06 10.52
N LEU A 40 14.39 -6.93 11.07
CA LEU A 40 14.64 -6.03 12.20
C LEU A 40 14.38 -4.56 11.81
N LYS A 41 14.82 -4.14 10.63
CA LYS A 41 14.53 -2.80 10.09
C LYS A 41 13.02 -2.59 9.93
N LEU A 42 12.31 -3.57 9.37
CA LEU A 42 10.87 -3.53 9.18
C LEU A 42 10.15 -3.34 10.51
N LEU A 43 10.46 -4.15 11.53
CA LEU A 43 9.84 -4.03 12.85
C LEU A 43 10.08 -2.65 13.50
N ARG A 44 11.27 -2.07 13.32
CA ARG A 44 11.56 -0.70 13.78
C ARG A 44 10.73 0.33 13.04
N SER A 45 10.65 0.24 11.70
CA SER A 45 9.80 1.11 10.90
C SER A 45 8.32 0.99 11.27
N SER A 46 7.83 -0.23 11.51
CA SER A 46 6.46 -0.47 11.96
C SER A 46 6.20 0.17 13.32
N ARG A 47 7.12 0.03 14.29
CA ARG A 47 7.02 0.72 15.58
C ARG A 47 6.92 2.23 15.39
N ASP A 48 7.76 2.79 14.52
CA ASP A 48 7.81 4.23 14.29
C ASP A 48 6.48 4.71 13.67
N LEU A 49 5.92 3.98 12.71
CA LEU A 49 4.58 4.26 12.16
C LEU A 49 3.50 4.16 13.25
N ILE A 50 3.55 3.12 14.10
CA ILE A 50 2.60 2.92 15.19
C ILE A 50 2.62 4.09 16.19
N HIS A 51 3.79 4.60 16.55
CA HIS A 51 3.92 5.67 17.54
C HIS A 51 3.73 7.08 16.98
N THR A 52 3.98 7.29 15.69
CA THR A 52 3.94 8.63 15.09
C THR A 52 2.62 8.94 14.37
N ARG A 53 1.76 7.95 14.16
CA ARG A 53 0.44 8.11 13.54
C ARG A 53 -0.67 7.94 14.58
N ARG A 54 -1.82 8.56 14.34
CA ARG A 54 -3.03 8.29 15.13
C ARG A 54 -3.63 6.96 14.68
N TRP A 55 -4.11 6.18 15.65
CA TRP A 55 -4.78 4.91 15.40
C TRP A 55 -6.14 4.94 16.08
N GLU A 56 -7.19 4.68 15.31
CA GLU A 56 -8.56 4.65 15.81
C GLU A 56 -9.23 3.34 15.42
N GLY A 57 -9.86 2.67 16.38
CA GLY A 57 -10.78 1.57 16.10
C GLY A 57 -12.20 2.11 16.00
N ALA A 58 -12.79 2.03 14.81
CA ALA A 58 -14.10 2.61 14.55
C ALA A 58 -15.23 1.82 15.22
N GLY A 59 -16.28 2.52 15.66
CA GLY A 59 -17.47 1.89 16.23
C GLY A 59 -17.24 1.14 17.55
N GLY A 60 -16.22 1.53 18.33
CA GLY A 60 -15.85 0.86 19.58
C GLY A 60 -14.98 -0.38 19.39
N PHE A 61 -14.46 -0.61 18.18
CA PHE A 61 -13.48 -1.65 17.91
C PHE A 61 -12.18 -1.38 18.69
N VAL A 62 -11.69 -2.37 19.43
CA VAL A 62 -10.48 -2.21 20.25
C VAL A 62 -9.28 -2.66 19.45
N LEU A 63 -8.37 -1.72 19.18
CA LEU A 63 -7.10 -2.03 18.51
C LEU A 63 -6.16 -2.76 19.46
N THR A 64 -5.64 -3.90 19.02
CA THR A 64 -4.59 -4.65 19.70
C THR A 64 -3.24 -4.39 19.04
N GLU A 65 -2.15 -4.71 19.72
CA GLU A 65 -0.81 -4.66 19.13
C GLU A 65 -0.71 -5.55 17.88
N GLU A 66 -1.41 -6.69 17.85
CA GLU A 66 -1.45 -7.58 16.69
C GLU A 66 -2.04 -6.89 15.47
N ILE A 67 -3.16 -6.18 15.63
CA ILE A 67 -3.81 -5.43 14.54
C ILE A 67 -2.86 -4.36 14.02
N GLN A 68 -2.32 -3.54 14.92
CA GLN A 68 -1.45 -2.42 14.55
C GLN A 68 -0.18 -2.91 13.86
N LEU A 69 0.47 -3.95 14.39
CA LEU A 69 1.69 -4.51 13.81
C LEU A 69 1.43 -5.19 12.47
N THR A 70 0.32 -5.90 12.30
CA THR A 70 -0.04 -6.54 11.02
C THR A 70 -0.20 -5.50 9.92
N ILE A 71 -0.92 -4.41 10.20
CA ILE A 71 -1.08 -3.30 9.24
C ILE A 71 0.25 -2.59 9.00
N ALA A 72 0.94 -2.19 10.07
CA ALA A 72 2.16 -1.39 9.96
C ALA A 72 3.32 -2.15 9.30
N ALA A 73 3.42 -3.47 9.48
CA ALA A 73 4.45 -4.28 8.82
C ALA A 73 4.21 -4.39 7.31
N GLN A 74 2.97 -4.57 6.88
CA GLN A 74 2.63 -4.61 5.45
C GLN A 74 2.86 -3.25 4.78
N ALA A 75 2.39 -2.16 5.41
CA ALA A 75 2.66 -0.81 4.92
C ALA A 75 4.17 -0.55 4.83
N CYS A 76 4.92 -0.75 5.93
CA CYS A 76 6.36 -0.48 5.95
C CYS A 76 7.17 -1.39 5.01
N LEU A 77 6.62 -2.50 4.52
CA LEU A 77 7.26 -3.34 3.51
C LEU A 77 7.48 -2.56 2.21
N LEU A 78 6.49 -1.76 1.76
CA LEU A 78 6.58 -0.93 0.56
C LEU A 78 7.69 0.12 0.67
N THR A 79 7.97 0.62 1.87
CA THR A 79 8.97 1.68 2.09
C THR A 79 10.28 1.16 2.68
N LEU A 80 10.44 -0.16 2.85
CA LEU A 80 11.51 -0.75 3.67
C LEU A 80 12.92 -0.34 3.20
N ALA A 81 13.14 -0.32 1.88
CA ALA A 81 14.43 0.06 1.29
C ALA A 81 14.47 1.53 0.84
N LEU A 82 13.37 2.26 1.00
CA LEU A 82 13.29 3.67 0.62
C LEU A 82 13.87 4.56 1.72
N PRO A 83 14.52 5.69 1.37
CA PRO A 83 15.01 6.65 2.36
C PRO A 83 13.84 7.46 2.94
N GLY A 84 13.93 7.80 4.22
CA GLY A 84 12.97 8.67 4.91
C GLY A 84 12.08 7.92 5.91
N GLU A 85 11.10 8.65 6.46
CA GLU A 85 10.07 8.06 7.31
C GLU A 85 9.01 7.34 6.43
N PRO A 86 8.39 6.24 6.91
CA PRO A 86 7.32 5.58 6.19
C PRO A 86 6.07 6.48 6.17
N PHE A 87 5.54 6.75 4.98
CA PHE A 87 4.28 7.47 4.73
C PHE A 87 4.12 8.75 5.57
N PRO A 88 4.96 9.79 5.35
CA PRO A 88 4.82 11.09 6.00
C PRO A 88 3.47 11.78 5.75
N GLY A 89 2.78 11.46 4.64
CA GLY A 89 1.45 12.01 4.32
C GLY A 89 0.32 11.46 5.19
N VAL A 90 0.44 10.21 5.63
CA VAL A 90 -0.54 9.56 6.52
C VAL A 90 -0.43 10.17 7.91
N ARG A 91 -1.57 10.56 8.49
CA ARG A 91 -1.68 11.14 9.83
C ARG A 91 -2.48 10.24 10.77
N GLU A 92 -3.46 9.53 10.23
CA GLU A 92 -4.41 8.72 10.98
C GLU A 92 -4.77 7.45 10.22
N ILE A 93 -4.82 6.33 10.95
CA ILE A 93 -5.24 5.02 10.44
C ILE A 93 -6.47 4.59 11.25
N VAL A 94 -7.62 4.49 10.57
CA VAL A 94 -8.90 4.11 11.13
C VAL A 94 -9.22 2.68 10.72
N VAL A 95 -9.46 1.80 11.69
CA VAL A 95 -9.74 0.38 11.43
C VAL A 95 -11.16 0.04 11.86
N TYR A 96 -11.95 -0.45 10.90
CA TYR A 96 -13.28 -1.02 11.13
C TYR A 96 -13.16 -2.54 11.36
N PRO A 97 -14.05 -3.17 12.14
CA PRO A 97 -14.01 -4.61 12.34
C PRO A 97 -14.27 -5.41 11.04
N GLY A 98 -15.18 -4.91 10.18
CA GLY A 98 -15.57 -5.55 8.91
C GLY A 98 -15.72 -4.51 7.79
N THR A 99 -16.28 -4.91 6.64
CA THR A 99 -16.52 -3.99 5.50
C THR A 99 -17.35 -2.80 5.96
N PHE A 100 -16.95 -1.61 5.55
CA PHE A 100 -17.64 -0.39 5.92
C PHE A 100 -18.21 0.30 4.70
N VAL A 101 -19.14 1.20 4.93
CA VAL A 101 -19.65 2.09 3.89
C VAL A 101 -19.25 3.50 4.30
N PRO A 102 -18.41 4.21 3.52
CA PRO A 102 -18.03 5.56 3.86
C PRO A 102 -19.28 6.43 3.99
N ARG A 103 -19.53 6.99 5.17
CA ARG A 103 -20.33 8.21 5.23
C ARG A 103 -19.41 9.30 4.74
N HIS A 104 -19.57 9.72 3.48
CA HIS A 104 -18.79 10.82 2.89
C HIS A 104 -18.56 11.92 3.93
N VAL A 105 -17.34 12.00 4.49
CA VAL A 105 -16.94 13.14 5.32
C VAL A 105 -16.71 14.28 4.33
N ARG A 106 -17.81 14.93 3.94
CA ARG A 106 -17.77 16.11 3.10
C ARG A 106 -17.05 17.20 3.90
N ASP A 107 -15.97 17.73 3.31
CA ASP A 107 -15.35 18.97 3.74
C ASP A 107 -16.46 20.04 3.91
N PRO A 108 -16.66 20.62 5.11
CA PRO A 108 -17.66 21.66 5.34
C PRO A 108 -17.54 22.85 4.39
N ARG A 109 -16.37 23.05 3.76
CA ARG A 109 -16.11 24.15 2.81
C ARG A 109 -16.57 23.86 1.38
N LYS A 110 -16.84 22.60 1.01
CA LYS A 110 -17.34 22.24 -0.33
C LYS A 110 -18.85 22.46 -0.53
N TRP A 111 -19.58 22.86 0.52
CA TRP A 111 -21.03 23.10 0.44
C TRP A 111 -21.41 24.33 -0.42
N LEU A 112 -20.45 25.23 -0.70
CA LEU A 112 -20.72 26.48 -1.42
C LEU A 112 -20.58 26.39 -2.95
N GLN A 113 -20.15 25.25 -3.53
CA GLN A 113 -19.84 25.19 -4.98
C GLN A 113 -20.33 23.95 -5.76
N ALA A 114 -21.00 22.96 -5.15
CA ALA A 114 -21.41 21.76 -5.90
C ALA A 114 -22.93 21.73 -6.15
N SER A 115 -23.31 22.06 -7.38
CA SER A 115 -24.66 21.90 -7.94
C SER A 115 -24.79 20.56 -8.69
N GLU A 116 -24.40 19.45 -8.07
CA GLU A 116 -24.60 18.11 -8.65
C GLU A 116 -25.40 17.21 -7.70
N PRO A 117 -26.44 16.52 -8.19
CA PRO A 117 -27.24 15.64 -7.36
C PRO A 117 -26.42 14.41 -6.91
N PRO A 118 -26.62 13.92 -5.68
CA PRO A 118 -25.89 12.77 -5.15
C PRO A 118 -26.23 11.49 -5.91
N SER A 119 -25.22 10.73 -6.32
CA SER A 119 -25.42 9.35 -6.80
C SER A 119 -25.93 8.49 -5.63
N GLU A 120 -27.12 7.93 -5.80
CA GLU A 120 -27.81 7.09 -4.81
C GLU A 120 -27.31 5.64 -4.89
N ARG A 121 -26.24 5.32 -4.15
CA ARG A 121 -26.04 4.05 -3.40
C ARG A 121 -24.58 3.99 -2.93
N PRO A 122 -24.32 4.01 -1.62
CA PRO A 122 -22.96 3.91 -1.14
C PRO A 122 -22.50 2.44 -1.19
N VAL A 123 -21.35 2.20 -1.84
CA VAL A 123 -20.76 0.86 -2.06
C VAL A 123 -19.93 0.47 -0.82
N PRO A 124 -20.00 -0.79 -0.35
CA PRO A 124 -19.10 -1.28 0.70
C PRO A 124 -17.64 -1.23 0.23
N LEU A 125 -16.76 -0.67 1.06
CA LEU A 125 -15.32 -0.61 0.82
C LEU A 125 -14.57 -1.48 1.83
N GLU A 126 -13.43 -2.00 1.38
CA GLU A 126 -12.47 -2.77 2.18
C GLU A 126 -11.32 -1.89 2.69
N GLY A 127 -11.00 -0.82 1.95
CA GLY A 127 -10.04 0.23 2.29
C GLY A 127 -10.35 1.55 1.56
N GLU A 128 -9.80 2.67 2.06
CA GLU A 128 -9.81 3.96 1.38
C GLU A 128 -8.70 4.88 1.93
N SER A 129 -7.77 5.34 1.08
CA SER A 129 -6.90 6.48 1.40
C SER A 129 -7.53 7.81 0.99
N TRP A 130 -7.66 8.73 1.95
CA TRP A 130 -8.15 10.07 1.72
C TRP A 130 -6.95 10.99 1.54
N GLY A 131 -6.93 11.81 0.48
CA GLY A 131 -5.89 12.82 0.23
C GLY A 131 -5.75 13.93 1.30
N ASN A 132 -6.39 13.76 2.47
CA ASN A 132 -6.17 14.51 3.69
C ASN A 132 -5.26 13.75 4.71
N GLY A 133 -4.69 12.60 4.35
CA GLY A 133 -3.82 11.79 5.22
C GLY A 133 -4.56 10.90 6.21
N ILE A 134 -5.79 10.47 5.89
CA ILE A 134 -6.54 9.47 6.65
C ILE A 134 -6.60 8.18 5.85
N MET A 135 -6.14 7.09 6.45
CA MET A 135 -6.21 5.74 5.90
C MET A 135 -7.32 4.98 6.61
N VAL A 136 -8.27 4.43 5.86
CA VAL A 136 -9.37 3.63 6.41
C VAL A 136 -9.23 2.19 5.96
N LEU A 137 -9.34 1.23 6.89
CA LEU A 137 -9.15 -0.19 6.60
C LEU A 137 -10.21 -1.06 7.29
N SER A 138 -10.57 -2.17 6.66
CA SER A 138 -11.35 -3.25 7.28
C SER A 138 -10.44 -4.32 7.87
N TRP A 139 -10.55 -4.61 9.16
CA TRP A 139 -9.74 -5.64 9.81
C TRP A 139 -9.99 -7.03 9.23
N ASP A 140 -11.23 -7.39 8.89
CA ASP A 140 -11.51 -8.67 8.25
C ASP A 140 -10.77 -8.81 6.91
N ALA A 141 -10.76 -7.76 6.08
CA ALA A 141 -10.02 -7.74 4.81
C ALA A 141 -8.49 -7.75 5.03
N VAL A 142 -8.00 -6.95 5.98
CA VAL A 142 -6.57 -6.95 6.37
C VAL A 142 -6.12 -8.34 6.80
N ARG A 143 -6.92 -9.01 7.65
CA ARG A 143 -6.58 -10.33 8.18
C ARG A 143 -6.62 -11.40 7.10
N GLU A 144 -7.55 -11.30 6.15
CA GLU A 144 -7.65 -12.25 5.04
C GLU A 144 -6.47 -12.09 4.07
N GLY A 145 -6.24 -10.88 3.55
CA GLY A 145 -5.13 -10.60 2.63
C GLY A 145 -3.77 -10.91 3.25
N ALA A 146 -3.58 -10.61 4.54
CA ALA A 146 -2.32 -10.92 5.22
C ALA A 146 -2.11 -12.44 5.43
N ARG A 147 -3.14 -13.29 5.40
CA ARG A 147 -2.99 -14.73 5.64
C ARG A 147 -2.69 -15.52 4.38
N ASN A 148 -3.20 -15.09 3.24
CA ASN A 148 -3.11 -15.84 1.99
C ASN A 148 -2.25 -15.10 0.96
N PRO A 149 -0.92 -15.28 0.98
CA PRO A 149 -0.08 -14.64 -0.03
C PRO A 149 -0.22 -15.22 -1.45
N GLY A 150 -1.06 -16.24 -1.62
CA GLY A 150 -1.17 -16.98 -2.87
C GLY A 150 -2.26 -16.48 -3.83
N ASP A 151 -3.16 -15.59 -3.38
CA ASP A 151 -4.26 -15.09 -4.21
C ASP A 151 -3.96 -13.76 -4.91
N GLY A 152 -2.87 -13.08 -4.53
CA GLY A 152 -2.47 -11.81 -5.14
C GLY A 152 -3.30 -10.61 -4.67
N SER A 153 -4.07 -10.74 -3.58
CA SER A 153 -4.90 -9.66 -3.04
C SER A 153 -4.50 -9.30 -1.60
N ASN A 154 -4.21 -8.02 -1.37
CA ASN A 154 -3.84 -7.50 -0.07
C ASN A 154 -4.22 -6.02 0.06
N VAL A 155 -5.32 -5.76 0.78
CA VAL A 155 -5.86 -4.41 0.98
C VAL A 155 -4.85 -3.43 1.60
N VAL A 156 -3.93 -3.89 2.46
CA VAL A 156 -2.94 -2.97 3.04
C VAL A 156 -1.90 -2.58 2.00
N LEU A 157 -1.39 -3.54 1.22
CA LEU A 157 -0.45 -3.22 0.14
C LEU A 157 -1.12 -2.32 -0.91
N HIS A 158 -2.39 -2.58 -1.23
CA HIS A 158 -3.19 -1.82 -2.17
C HIS A 158 -3.35 -0.34 -1.76
N GLU A 159 -3.93 -0.08 -0.59
CA GLU A 159 -4.21 1.28 -0.14
C GLU A 159 -2.93 2.09 0.11
N PHE A 160 -1.89 1.45 0.65
CA PHE A 160 -0.60 2.12 0.82
C PHE A 160 0.17 2.27 -0.50
N ALA A 161 -0.14 1.51 -1.54
CA ALA A 161 0.37 1.79 -2.89
C ALA A 161 -0.25 3.09 -3.43
N HIS A 162 -1.55 3.33 -3.25
CA HIS A 162 -2.18 4.61 -3.60
C HIS A 162 -1.54 5.80 -2.86
N GLU A 163 -1.25 5.64 -1.57
CA GLU A 163 -0.54 6.68 -0.82
C GLU A 163 0.89 6.90 -1.37
N LEU A 164 1.62 5.84 -1.68
CA LEU A 164 2.96 5.94 -2.24
C LEU A 164 2.94 6.59 -3.63
N ASP A 165 1.93 6.29 -4.44
CA ASP A 165 1.69 6.93 -5.73
C ASP A 165 1.46 8.44 -5.55
N PHE A 166 0.58 8.82 -4.62
CA PHE A 166 0.33 10.22 -4.32
C PHE A 166 1.60 10.98 -3.88
N GLU A 167 2.42 10.38 -3.01
CA GLU A 167 3.67 10.98 -2.52
C GLU A 167 4.78 11.08 -3.58
N ARG A 168 4.77 10.17 -4.58
CA ARG A 168 5.89 10.01 -5.53
C ARG A 168 5.52 10.22 -7.00
N HIS A 169 4.26 10.49 -7.29
CA HIS A 169 3.71 10.73 -8.64
C HIS A 169 3.99 9.54 -9.58
N LEU A 170 3.76 8.33 -9.10
CA LEU A 170 4.10 7.09 -9.81
C LEU A 170 3.18 6.86 -11.01
N THR A 171 1.94 7.33 -10.96
CA THR A 171 0.99 7.25 -12.07
C THR A 171 0.70 8.63 -12.65
N PRO A 172 0.35 8.72 -13.95
CA PRO A 172 -0.10 9.96 -14.53
C PRO A 172 -1.33 10.48 -13.77
N PRO A 173 -1.40 11.79 -13.47
CA PRO A 173 -2.57 12.32 -12.84
C PRO A 173 -3.78 12.23 -13.80
N PRO A 174 -5.02 12.32 -13.30
CA PRO A 174 -6.20 12.39 -14.14
C PRO A 174 -6.07 13.48 -15.22
N LEU A 175 -6.75 13.28 -16.35
CA LEU A 175 -6.65 14.09 -17.59
C LEU A 175 -6.74 15.62 -17.40
N ASP A 176 -7.32 16.10 -16.30
CA ASP A 176 -7.56 17.53 -16.03
C ASP A 176 -6.63 18.16 -14.97
N ALA A 177 -5.63 17.42 -14.46
CA ALA A 177 -4.70 17.93 -13.45
C ALA A 177 -3.52 18.71 -14.06
N PRO A 178 -3.12 19.87 -13.50
CA PRO A 178 -2.00 20.65 -14.02
C PRO A 178 -0.63 19.94 -13.86
N VAL A 179 0.06 19.81 -14.99
CA VAL A 179 1.49 19.52 -15.26
C VAL A 179 2.23 18.51 -14.36
N ALA A 180 2.48 17.35 -14.98
CA ALA A 180 3.71 16.54 -14.97
C ALA A 180 4.69 16.75 -13.80
N MET A 181 4.33 16.18 -12.66
CA MET A 181 5.33 15.73 -11.70
C MET A 181 5.90 14.40 -12.23
N LEU A 182 7.22 14.35 -12.46
CA LEU A 182 7.86 13.12 -12.90
C LEU A 182 7.81 12.10 -11.75
N PRO A 183 7.54 10.82 -12.05
CA PRO A 183 7.68 9.74 -11.08
C PRO A 183 9.02 9.81 -10.37
N SER A 184 9.00 9.77 -9.04
CA SER A 184 10.20 9.75 -8.19
C SER A 184 10.83 8.36 -8.19
N VAL A 185 11.38 8.00 -9.35
CA VAL A 185 12.04 6.72 -9.67
C VAL A 185 13.33 6.96 -10.45
N ALA A 186 14.15 5.93 -10.64
CA ALA A 186 15.46 6.07 -11.30
C ALA A 186 15.36 6.47 -12.77
N ASP A 187 14.42 5.88 -13.53
CA ASP A 187 14.14 6.21 -14.93
C ASP A 187 12.63 6.41 -15.12
N ALA A 188 12.20 7.66 -15.04
CA ALA A 188 10.79 8.04 -15.12
C ALA A 188 10.15 7.72 -16.48
N GLU A 189 10.91 7.75 -17.57
CA GLU A 189 10.39 7.43 -18.90
C GLU A 189 10.18 5.93 -19.06
N GLN A 190 11.18 5.13 -18.69
CA GLN A 190 11.07 3.68 -18.73
C GLN A 190 9.94 3.19 -17.82
N TRP A 191 9.84 3.75 -16.61
CA TRP A 191 8.75 3.48 -15.68
C TRP A 191 7.38 3.72 -16.33
N ARG A 192 7.16 4.93 -16.88
CA ARG A 192 5.88 5.28 -17.52
C ARG A 192 5.54 4.37 -18.69
N ARG A 193 6.52 4.04 -19.53
CA ARG A 193 6.34 3.13 -20.67
C ARG A 193 5.94 1.73 -20.20
N ALA A 194 6.72 1.14 -19.29
CA ALA A 194 6.44 -0.20 -18.77
C ALA A 194 5.08 -0.29 -18.08
N LEU A 195 4.72 0.71 -17.27
CA LEU A 195 3.43 0.76 -16.59
C LEU A 195 2.27 0.88 -17.59
N ALA A 196 2.35 1.81 -18.56
CA ALA A 196 1.32 2.00 -19.57
C ALA A 196 1.15 0.77 -20.48
N ASP A 197 2.26 0.18 -20.96
CA ASP A 197 2.22 -0.99 -21.84
C ASP A 197 1.62 -2.21 -21.11
N SER A 198 1.98 -2.41 -19.84
CA SER A 198 1.45 -3.51 -19.03
C SER A 198 -0.03 -3.31 -18.70
N TYR A 199 -0.44 -2.07 -18.43
CA TYR A 199 -1.86 -1.72 -18.24
C TYR A 199 -2.68 -2.03 -19.51
N GLN A 200 -2.22 -1.60 -20.68
CA GLN A 200 -2.91 -1.89 -21.95
C GLN A 200 -2.96 -3.40 -22.24
N ARG A 201 -1.90 -4.15 -21.91
CA ARG A 201 -1.91 -5.62 -22.00
C ARG A 201 -2.96 -6.24 -21.08
N LEU A 202 -3.07 -5.76 -19.84
CA LEU A 202 -4.10 -6.24 -18.92
C LEU A 202 -5.50 -5.96 -19.48
N CYS A 203 -5.79 -4.74 -19.91
CA CYS A 203 -7.08 -4.39 -20.51
C CYS A 203 -7.43 -5.32 -21.68
N GLY A 204 -6.49 -5.55 -22.60
CA GLY A 204 -6.68 -6.47 -23.72
C GLY A 204 -6.92 -7.92 -23.29
N LYS A 205 -6.23 -8.40 -22.24
CA LYS A 205 -6.49 -9.75 -21.67
C LYS A 205 -7.90 -9.84 -21.08
N ILE A 206 -8.35 -8.81 -20.34
CA ILE A 206 -9.69 -8.80 -19.73
C ILE A 206 -10.79 -8.76 -20.80
N GLU A 207 -10.64 -7.91 -21.83
CA GLU A 207 -11.56 -7.88 -22.98
C GLU A 207 -11.64 -9.24 -23.69
N ALA A 208 -10.49 -9.89 -23.86
CA ALA A 208 -10.39 -11.22 -24.47
C ALA A 208 -10.77 -12.37 -23.53
N HIS A 209 -11.14 -12.11 -22.27
CA HIS A 209 -11.39 -13.12 -21.23
C HIS A 209 -10.22 -14.10 -21.06
N ALA A 210 -9.00 -13.61 -21.25
CA ALA A 210 -7.77 -14.37 -21.12
C ALA A 210 -7.24 -14.34 -19.67
N PRO A 211 -6.56 -15.41 -19.21
CA PRO A 211 -5.96 -15.43 -17.88
C PRO A 211 -4.83 -14.40 -17.76
N SER A 212 -4.65 -13.87 -16.55
CA SER A 212 -3.64 -12.87 -16.21
C SER A 212 -3.12 -13.10 -14.79
N ALA A 213 -1.84 -12.83 -14.56
CA ALA A 213 -1.26 -12.72 -13.22
C ALA A 213 -1.85 -11.58 -12.39
N LEU A 214 -2.20 -10.47 -13.04
CA LEU A 214 -2.77 -9.29 -12.42
C LEU A 214 -4.29 -9.40 -12.40
N ASP A 215 -4.90 -9.05 -11.27
CA ASP A 215 -6.35 -9.04 -11.10
C ASP A 215 -7.05 -8.08 -12.08
N ALA A 216 -8.26 -8.44 -12.50
CA ALA A 216 -9.05 -7.68 -13.46
C ALA A 216 -9.40 -6.27 -12.97
N TYR A 217 -9.49 -6.07 -11.65
CA TYR A 217 -9.74 -4.76 -11.04
C TYR A 217 -8.67 -3.73 -11.43
N GLY A 218 -7.42 -4.17 -11.67
CA GLY A 218 -6.34 -3.32 -12.15
C GLY A 218 -6.59 -2.70 -13.53
N ALA A 219 -7.56 -3.21 -14.32
CA ALA A 219 -7.96 -2.62 -15.59
C ALA A 219 -8.91 -1.40 -15.43
N THR A 220 -9.30 -1.05 -14.20
CA THR A 220 -10.23 0.05 -13.92
C THR A 220 -9.60 1.43 -14.15
N SER A 221 -8.34 1.59 -13.72
CA SER A 221 -7.55 2.80 -13.97
C SER A 221 -6.07 2.49 -13.83
N ILE A 222 -5.19 3.38 -14.29
CA ILE A 222 -3.74 3.21 -14.12
C ILE A 222 -3.28 3.29 -12.65
N ALA A 223 -4.04 3.97 -11.78
CA ALA A 223 -3.79 3.99 -10.34
C ALA A 223 -4.11 2.63 -9.71
N GLU A 224 -5.28 2.07 -10.03
CA GLU A 224 -5.66 0.71 -9.60
C GLU A 224 -4.71 -0.34 -10.15
N PHE A 225 -4.26 -0.17 -11.39
CA PHE A 225 -3.25 -1.03 -11.99
C PHE A 225 -1.97 -1.07 -11.16
N PHE A 226 -1.48 0.10 -10.73
CA PHE A 226 -0.27 0.18 -9.92
C PHE A 226 -0.46 -0.48 -8.55
N ALA A 227 -1.61 -0.28 -7.91
CA ALA A 227 -1.94 -0.92 -6.63
C ALA A 227 -2.01 -2.45 -6.77
N VAL A 228 -2.73 -2.97 -7.78
CA VAL A 228 -2.81 -4.42 -8.07
C VAL A 228 -1.45 -5.01 -8.45
N ALA A 229 -0.64 -4.28 -9.22
CA ALA A 229 0.71 -4.70 -9.54
C ALA A 229 1.61 -4.76 -8.30
N THR A 230 1.39 -3.87 -7.33
CA THR A 230 2.09 -3.87 -6.04
C THR A 230 1.70 -5.07 -5.19
N GLU A 231 0.41 -5.39 -5.09
CA GLU A 231 -0.07 -6.60 -4.41
C GLU A 231 0.60 -7.83 -5.03
N THR A 232 0.47 -7.99 -6.34
CA THR A 232 1.03 -9.13 -7.09
C THR A 232 2.56 -9.22 -6.95
N PHE A 233 3.26 -8.09 -6.85
CA PHE A 233 4.71 -8.05 -6.68
C PHE A 233 5.18 -8.60 -5.32
N PHE A 234 4.41 -8.43 -4.26
CA PHE A 234 4.78 -8.95 -2.94
C PHE A 234 4.16 -10.31 -2.64
N GLU A 235 2.97 -10.59 -3.18
CA GLU A 235 2.22 -11.83 -2.90
C GLU A 235 2.58 -12.95 -3.88
N THR A 236 2.48 -12.70 -5.19
CA THR A 236 2.72 -13.71 -6.25
C THR A 236 3.88 -13.34 -7.20
N PRO A 237 5.08 -13.00 -6.67
CA PRO A 237 6.17 -12.38 -7.44
C PRO A 237 6.69 -13.24 -8.59
N ILE A 238 6.75 -14.57 -8.42
CA ILE A 238 7.22 -15.48 -9.48
C ILE A 238 6.30 -15.41 -10.70
N GLN A 239 4.99 -15.34 -10.47
CA GLN A 239 4.01 -15.27 -11.55
C GLN A 239 4.13 -13.93 -12.30
N LEU A 240 4.25 -12.83 -11.55
CA LEU A 240 4.46 -11.50 -12.14
C LEU A 240 5.76 -11.42 -12.94
N ALA A 241 6.88 -11.91 -12.39
CA ALA A 241 8.17 -11.91 -13.08
C ALA A 241 8.15 -12.71 -14.39
N ARG A 242 7.35 -13.79 -14.44
CA ARG A 242 7.19 -14.62 -15.64
C ARG A 242 6.30 -13.96 -16.70
N GLU A 243 5.19 -13.37 -16.28
CA GLU A 243 4.15 -12.88 -17.22
C GLU A 243 4.34 -11.41 -17.62
N GLU A 244 4.91 -10.58 -16.74
CA GLU A 244 5.15 -9.15 -16.97
C GLU A 244 6.59 -8.77 -16.52
N PRO A 245 7.64 -9.31 -17.17
CA PRO A 245 9.03 -9.17 -16.71
C PRO A 245 9.53 -7.72 -16.68
N ASP A 246 9.10 -6.89 -17.63
CA ASP A 246 9.47 -5.46 -17.67
C ASP A 246 8.84 -4.69 -16.50
N LEU A 247 7.57 -4.99 -16.19
CA LEU A 247 6.88 -4.41 -15.03
C LEU A 247 7.54 -4.86 -13.72
N TYR A 248 7.85 -6.16 -13.61
CA TYR A 248 8.55 -6.70 -12.44
C TYR A 248 9.90 -6.01 -12.21
N ALA A 249 10.69 -5.79 -13.27
CA ALA A 249 11.96 -5.09 -13.18
C ALA A 249 11.80 -3.63 -12.69
N GLN A 250 10.76 -2.94 -13.16
CA GLN A 250 10.45 -1.59 -12.69
C GLN A 250 10.01 -1.56 -11.22
N LEU A 251 9.14 -2.47 -10.79
CA LEU A 251 8.71 -2.58 -9.38
C LEU A 251 9.86 -2.96 -8.46
N ARG A 252 10.73 -3.88 -8.89
CA ARG A 252 11.98 -4.20 -8.21
C ARG A 252 12.88 -2.98 -8.06
N SER A 253 12.99 -2.15 -9.09
CA SER A 253 13.76 -0.90 -9.03
C SER A 253 13.11 0.14 -8.11
N LEU A 254 11.78 0.25 -8.12
CA LEU A 254 11.02 1.16 -7.25
C LEU A 254 11.21 0.77 -5.79
N TYR A 255 10.86 -0.48 -5.44
CA TYR A 255 10.86 -0.97 -4.07
C TYR A 255 12.24 -1.37 -3.54
N GLN A 256 13.23 -1.51 -4.43
CA GLN A 256 14.58 -2.00 -4.13
C GLN A 256 14.56 -3.35 -3.37
N GLN A 257 13.61 -4.20 -3.76
CA GLN A 257 13.36 -5.52 -3.18
C GLN A 257 13.17 -6.53 -4.31
N ASP A 258 13.42 -7.81 -4.04
CA ASP A 258 13.26 -8.89 -5.02
C ASP A 258 12.55 -10.09 -4.38
N PRO A 259 11.21 -10.04 -4.21
CA PRO A 259 10.47 -11.10 -3.55
C PRO A 259 10.52 -12.44 -4.29
N ALA A 260 10.74 -12.44 -5.62
CA ALA A 260 10.92 -13.69 -6.40
C ALA A 260 12.27 -14.39 -6.15
N ALA A 261 13.28 -13.71 -5.60
CA ALA A 261 14.62 -14.28 -5.46
C ALA A 261 14.74 -15.35 -4.35
N VAL A 262 13.76 -15.43 -3.44
CA VAL A 262 13.81 -16.26 -2.23
C VAL A 262 12.57 -17.16 -2.11
N ALA A 263 11.70 -17.18 -3.13
CA ALA A 263 10.44 -17.92 -3.14
C ALA A 263 10.59 -19.37 -3.62
#